data_AF-A0A1V6GQH8-F1
#
_entry.id   AF-A0A1V6GQH8-F1
#
_cell.length_a   1.000
_cell.length_b   1.000
_cell.length_c   1.000
_cell.angle_alpha   90.00
_cell.angle_beta   90.00
_cell.angle_gamma   90.00
#
_symmetry.space_group_name_H-M   'P 1'
#
loop_
_entity.id
_entity.type
_entity.pdbx_description
1 polymer ?
#
loop_
_entity_poly.entity_id
_entity_poly.type
_entity_poly.pdbx_seq_one_letter_code
_entity_poly.pdbx_strand_id
1 'polypeptide(L)' 'MHHSRSEPRITKDMTVLDVVSAYRSTEAVFRSYDARAGACVCCSCLFETVESLARTLGLDLNAFLREVENAAFGETSR' A
#
# COMPACT_ATOMS: atom_id res chain seq x y z
N MET A 1 7.84 11.92 -23.26
CA MET A 1 8.27 10.86 -22.33
C MET A 1 7.31 9.70 -22.53
N HIS A 2 7.79 8.59 -23.08
CA HIS A 2 6.95 7.41 -23.39
C HIS A 2 6.90 6.51 -22.15
N HIS A 3 5.74 6.37 -21.51
CA HIS A 3 5.48 5.28 -20.57
C HIS A 3 4.86 4.10 -21.34
N SER A 4 5.71 3.14 -21.68
CA SER A 4 5.28 1.83 -22.19
C SER A 4 4.60 1.05 -21.06
N ARG A 5 3.46 0.47 -21.42
CA ARG A 5 2.55 -0.31 -20.59
C ARG A 5 3.19 -1.65 -20.19
N SER A 6 3.39 -1.89 -18.90
CA SER A 6 3.66 -3.22 -18.35
C SER A 6 3.16 -3.25 -16.90
N GLU A 7 1.98 -3.86 -16.75
CA GLU A 7 1.27 -4.35 -15.55
C GLU A 7 1.57 -3.64 -14.21
N PRO A 8 0.57 -3.00 -13.58
CA PRO A 8 0.76 -2.37 -12.29
C PRO A 8 0.94 -3.48 -11.24
N ARG A 9 2.19 -3.86 -10.96
CA ARG A 9 2.55 -4.63 -9.77
C ARG A 9 2.86 -3.61 -8.70
N ILE A 10 2.19 -3.70 -7.56
CA ILE A 10 2.46 -2.81 -6.44
C ILE A 10 3.92 -3.03 -6.03
N THR A 11 4.70 -1.95 -6.03
CA THR A 11 6.12 -2.03 -5.67
C THR A 11 6.38 -1.28 -4.38
N LYS A 12 7.45 -1.67 -3.70
CA LYS A 12 7.88 -1.05 -2.43
C LYS A 12 8.23 0.44 -2.54
N ASP A 13 8.56 0.89 -3.75
CA ASP A 13 8.94 2.28 -4.08
C ASP A 13 7.70 3.17 -4.32
N MET A 14 6.54 2.57 -4.54
CA MET A 14 5.28 3.31 -4.64
C MET A 14 4.94 3.95 -3.30
N THR A 15 4.36 5.13 -3.36
CA THR A 15 3.81 5.81 -2.18
C THR A 15 2.47 5.21 -1.79
N VAL A 16 2.08 5.36 -0.52
CA VAL A 16 0.73 4.98 -0.08
C VAL A 16 -0.31 5.62 -1.00
N LEU A 17 -0.17 6.91 -1.31
CA LEU A 17 -1.04 7.64 -2.23
C LEU A 17 -1.11 6.99 -3.62
N ASP A 18 0.02 6.62 -4.21
CA ASP A 18 0.06 5.99 -5.54
C ASP A 18 -0.75 4.68 -5.53
N VAL A 19 -0.55 3.87 -4.49
CA VAL A 19 -1.25 2.60 -4.31
C VAL A 19 -2.75 2.78 -4.08
N VAL A 20 -3.18 3.63 -3.13
CA VAL A 20 -4.63 3.85 -2.90
C VAL A 20 -5.31 4.62 -4.05
N SER A 21 -4.55 5.40 -4.82
CA SER A 21 -5.05 6.07 -6.03
C SER A 21 -5.27 5.07 -7.16
N ALA A 22 -4.37 4.12 -7.33
CA ALA A 22 -4.51 3.04 -8.32
C ALA A 22 -5.53 1.98 -7.87
N TYR A 23 -5.58 1.66 -6.56
CA TYR A 23 -6.35 0.57 -5.98
C TYR A 23 -7.06 1.01 -4.70
N ARG A 24 -8.27 1.55 -4.83
CA ARG A 24 -9.06 2.00 -3.67
C ARG A 24 -9.31 0.92 -2.62
N SER A 25 -9.38 -0.36 -3.01
CA SER A 25 -9.54 -1.50 -2.08
C SER A 25 -8.40 -1.64 -1.07
N THR A 26 -7.19 -1.18 -1.42
CA THR A 26 -6.03 -1.22 -0.52
C THR A 26 -6.13 -0.25 0.65
N GLU A 27 -7.01 0.76 0.58
CA GLU A 27 -7.21 1.73 1.67
C GLU A 27 -7.61 1.02 2.98
N ALA A 28 -8.42 -0.03 2.89
CA ALA A 28 -8.84 -0.82 4.04
C ALA A 28 -7.64 -1.51 4.73
N VAL A 29 -6.64 -1.95 3.96
CA VAL A 29 -5.41 -2.53 4.49
C VAL A 29 -4.65 -1.47 5.27
N PHE A 30 -4.38 -0.31 4.66
CA PHE A 30 -3.66 0.78 5.34
C PHE A 30 -4.38 1.25 6.61
N ARG A 31 -5.71 1.35 6.59
CA ARG A 31 -6.51 1.70 7.78
C ARG A 31 -6.40 0.67 8.90
N SER A 32 -6.27 -0.62 8.58
CA SER A 32 -6.04 -1.67 9.58
C SER A 32 -4.74 -1.43 10.37
N TYR A 33 -3.76 -0.78 9.74
CA TYR A 33 -2.49 -0.40 10.37
C TYR A 33 -2.53 0.93 11.12
N ASP A 34 -3.59 1.74 11.03
CA ASP A 34 -3.70 3.01 11.76
C ASP A 34 -3.49 2.84 13.27
N ALA A 35 -4.08 1.78 13.84
CA ALA A 35 -3.94 1.45 15.25
C ALA A 35 -2.49 1.08 15.62
N ARG A 36 -1.76 0.43 14.69
CA ARG A 36 -0.37 0.02 14.90
C ARG A 36 0.61 1.17 14.67
N ALA A 37 0.29 2.08 13.76
CA ALA A 37 1.02 3.32 13.53
C ALA A 37 0.84 4.34 14.66
N GLY A 38 -0.24 4.21 15.44
CA GLY A 38 -0.64 5.19 16.44
C GLY A 38 -1.14 6.51 15.84
N ALA A 39 -1.31 6.55 14.52
CA ALA A 39 -1.78 7.69 13.75
C ALA A 39 -2.42 7.19 12.45
N CYS A 40 -3.22 8.04 11.80
CA CYS A 40 -3.79 7.68 10.50
C CYS A 40 -2.68 7.57 9.45
N VAL A 41 -2.40 6.37 8.96
CA VAL A 41 -1.41 6.05 7.91
C VAL A 41 -1.74 6.82 6.63
N CYS A 42 -3.01 6.91 6.27
CA CYS A 42 -3.46 7.67 5.11
C CYS A 42 -3.34 9.20 5.27
N CYS A 43 -3.06 9.72 6.48
CA CYS A 43 -2.83 11.15 6.70
C CYS A 43 -1.34 11.46 6.96
N SER A 44 -0.71 10.70 7.85
CA SER A 44 0.67 10.90 8.29
C SER A 44 1.69 10.29 7.34
N CYS A 45 1.32 9.23 6.62
CA CYS A 45 2.22 8.46 5.76
C CYS A 45 1.76 8.44 4.29
N LEU A 46 0.89 9.36 3.90
CA LEU A 46 0.30 9.41 2.55
C LEU A 46 1.36 9.50 1.45
N PHE A 47 2.42 10.25 1.69
CA PHE A 47 3.54 10.45 0.77
C PHE A 47 4.73 9.51 1.05
N GLU A 48 4.64 8.68 2.08
CA GLU A 48 5.68 7.69 2.39
C GLU A 48 5.59 6.52 1.43
N THR A 49 6.74 5.90 1.16
CA THR A 49 6.79 4.66 0.39
C THR A 49 6.30 3.49 1.21
N VAL A 50 5.79 2.45 0.52
CA VAL A 50 5.40 1.19 1.16
C VAL A 50 6.55 0.60 1.97
N GLU A 51 7.80 0.72 1.49
CA GLU A 51 8.99 0.31 2.25
C GLU A 51 9.17 1.10 3.55
N SER A 52 9.12 2.44 3.48
CA SER A 52 9.33 3.32 4.63
C SER A 52 8.27 3.07 5.71
N LEU A 53 7.02 2.91 5.28
CA LEU A 53 5.90 2.59 6.17
C LEU A 53 6.10 1.23 6.86
N ALA A 54 6.44 0.18 6.10
CA ALA A 54 6.69 -1.15 6.67
C ALA A 54 7.81 -1.12 7.72
N ARG A 55 8.92 -0.42 7.43
CA ARG A 55 10.03 -0.24 8.38
C ARG A 55 9.60 0.51 9.64
N THR A 56 8.84 1.59 9.48
CA THR A 56 8.33 2.42 10.59
C THR A 56 7.44 1.61 11.53
N LEU A 57 6.62 0.71 10.98
CA LEU A 57 5.72 -0.16 11.74
C LEU A 57 6.37 -1.46 12.24
N GLY A 58 7.65 -1.69 11.91
CA GLY A 58 8.35 -2.95 12.19
C GLY A 58 7.67 -4.15 11.53
N LEU A 59 7.13 -3.98 10.33
CA LEU A 59 6.51 -5.02 9.51
C LEU A 59 7.52 -5.65 8.56
N ASP A 60 7.30 -6.92 8.22
CA ASP A 60 8.01 -7.54 7.12
C ASP A 60 7.52 -6.97 5.79
N LEU A 61 8.43 -6.36 5.03
CA LEU A 61 8.11 -5.70 3.77
C LEU A 61 7.47 -6.65 2.77
N ASN A 62 7.94 -7.89 2.70
CA ASN A 62 7.49 -8.85 1.72
C ASN A 62 6.09 -9.38 2.07
N ALA A 63 5.81 -9.57 3.36
CA ALA A 63 4.47 -9.88 3.85
C ALA A 63 3.49 -8.71 3.62
N PHE A 64 3.93 -7.48 3.90
CA PHE A 64 3.09 -6.29 3.73
C PHE A 64 2.75 -6.06 2.26
N LEU A 65 3.72 -6.14 1.36
CA LEU A 65 3.49 -6.06 -0.08
C LEU A 65 2.48 -7.11 -0.55
N ARG A 66 2.65 -8.36 -0.14
CA ARG A 66 1.70 -9.44 -0.46
C ARG A 66 0.29 -9.14 0.02
N GLU A 67 0.13 -8.56 1.21
CA GLU A 67 -1.19 -8.21 1.74
C GLU A 67 -1.84 -7.07 0.95
N VAL A 68 -1.07 -6.05 0.60
CA VAL A 68 -1.53 -4.92 -0.23
C VAL A 68 -1.86 -5.39 -1.65
N GLU A 69 -1.01 -6.24 -2.25
CA GLU A 69 -1.29 -6.89 -3.53
C GLU A 69 -2.54 -7.77 -3.45
N ASN A 70 -2.70 -8.54 -2.38
CA ASN A 70 -3.88 -9.34 -2.18
C ASN A 70 -5.15 -8.48 -2.02
N ALA A 71 -5.10 -7.32 -1.39
CA ALA A 71 -6.26 -6.43 -1.36
C ALA A 71 -6.52 -5.70 -2.69
N ALA A 72 -5.49 -5.50 -3.50
CA ALA A 72 -5.60 -4.89 -4.82
C ALA A 72 -6.17 -5.85 -5.87
N PHE A 73 -5.76 -7.13 -5.84
CA PHE A 73 -6.09 -8.14 -6.85
C PHE A 73 -6.97 -9.28 -6.33
N GLY A 74 -6.89 -9.59 -5.04
CA GLY A 74 -7.66 -10.62 -4.36
C GLY A 74 -9.01 -10.07 -3.93
N GLU A 75 -10.03 -10.44 -4.71
CA GLU A 75 -11.43 -10.48 -4.30
C GLU A 75 -12.13 -9.15 -4.01
N THR A 76 -12.60 -8.54 -5.10
CA THR A 76 -14.05 -8.31 -5.22
C THR A 76 -14.72 -9.68 -5.48
N SER A 77 -14.87 -10.53 -4.46
CA SER A 77 -15.87 -11.60 -4.50
C SER A 77 -17.13 -11.04 -3.84
N ARG A 78 -18.17 -10.95 -4.68
CA ARG A 78 -19.47 -10.32 -4.47
C ARG A 78 -20.33 -11.01 -3.42
#